data_AF-A0A370EKI8-F1
#
_entry.id   AF-A0A370EKI8-F1
#
_cell.length_a   1.000
_cell.length_b   1.000
_cell.length_c   1.000
_cell.angle_alpha   90.00
_cell.angle_beta   90.00
_cell.angle_gamma   90.00
#
_symmetry.space_group_name_H-M   'P 1'
#
loop_
_entity.id
_entity.type
_entity.pdbx_description
1 polymer ?
#
loop_
_entity_poly.entity_id
_entity_poly.type
_entity_poly.pdbx_seq_one_letter_code
_entity_poly.pdbx_strand_id
1 'polypeptide(L)'
;MKNTIIKGMSVLVCLAFISCGQNEKKKEEFAPKEKYCGVELTGFEVLDLKNVMKNQVPVSAADEALNQKLVNHIDTLTGGTQQIGMRIFYKDKDKVSMYVQGPDDAAVTEKVCCYLLGSELDSQLPKQRNVLYYTEKSDNIVAGIKSK
;
A
#
# COMPACT_ATOMS: atom_id res chain seq x y z
N MET A 1 -21.28 22.28 56.53
CA MET A 1 -21.63 23.27 55.48
C MET A 1 -20.53 24.32 55.38
N LYS A 2 -20.27 24.77 54.16
CA LYS A 2 -19.29 25.79 53.68
C LYS A 2 -17.88 25.22 53.43
N ASN A 3 -17.55 24.82 52.20
CA ASN A 3 -17.30 25.58 50.95
C ASN A 3 -15.77 25.72 50.76
N THR A 4 -15.16 25.12 49.71
CA THR A 4 -14.88 25.75 48.40
C THR A 4 -13.68 26.72 48.55
N ILE A 5 -12.51 26.69 47.88
CA ILE A 5 -12.08 26.19 46.56
C ILE A 5 -10.56 26.53 46.39
N ILE A 6 -9.78 25.59 45.79
CA ILE A 6 -8.75 25.72 44.72
C ILE A 6 -7.49 26.62 44.90
N LYS A 7 -6.37 26.04 44.44
CA LYS A 7 -5.20 26.58 43.67
C LYS A 7 -3.90 26.52 44.47
N GLY A 8 -2.79 25.96 44.00
CA GLY A 8 -2.43 25.34 42.72
C GLY A 8 -1.18 24.48 42.93
N MET A 9 -0.99 23.47 42.09
CA MET A 9 0.05 23.50 41.05
C MET A 9 1.48 23.33 41.58
N SER A 10 1.95 22.09 41.58
CA SER A 10 3.35 21.73 41.28
C SER A 10 3.44 20.23 41.02
N VAL A 11 2.89 19.79 39.88
CA VAL A 11 3.28 18.53 39.25
C VAL A 11 4.49 18.87 38.38
N LEU A 12 5.68 18.79 38.97
CA LEU A 12 6.92 18.88 38.23
C LEU A 12 7.98 18.12 39.03
N VAL A 13 8.15 16.83 38.74
CA VAL A 13 9.43 16.11 38.64
C VAL A 13 9.09 14.68 38.19
N CYS A 14 9.01 14.45 36.88
CA CYS A 14 9.23 13.14 36.25
C CYS A 14 9.94 13.31 34.89
N LEU A 15 10.79 14.34 34.76
CA LEU A 15 11.73 14.46 33.65
C LEU A 15 13.11 14.00 34.13
N ALA A 16 13.20 12.74 34.53
CA ALA A 16 14.46 12.06 34.69
C ALA A 16 14.74 11.25 33.42
N PHE A 17 15.53 11.85 32.53
CA PHE A 17 16.54 11.21 31.70
C PHE A 17 16.35 9.72 31.36
N ILE A 18 15.59 9.43 30.30
CA ILE A 18 15.79 8.22 29.47
C ILE A 18 16.06 8.70 28.04
N SER A 19 17.25 9.25 27.83
CA SER A 19 17.76 9.60 26.50
C SER A 19 19.15 9.00 26.33
N CYS A 20 19.18 7.75 25.89
CA CYS A 20 20.16 7.18 24.96
C CYS A 20 19.83 5.69 24.78
N GLY A 21 19.17 5.34 23.66
CA GLY A 21 18.93 3.93 23.26
C GLY A 21 17.48 3.56 22.88
N GLN A 22 16.46 4.34 23.27
CA GLN A 22 15.06 4.08 22.87
C GLN A 22 14.66 4.73 21.53
N ASN A 23 15.39 5.76 21.07
CA ASN A 23 15.06 6.47 19.84
C ASN A 23 15.43 5.70 18.57
N GLU A 24 16.41 4.80 18.62
CA GLU A 24 16.78 3.96 17.46
C GLU A 24 15.77 2.84 17.24
N LYS A 25 15.35 2.14 18.31
CA LYS A 25 14.30 1.12 18.23
C LYS A 25 12.95 1.68 17.75
N LYS A 26 12.58 2.90 18.18
CA LYS A 26 11.38 3.57 17.66
C LYS A 26 11.54 3.98 16.19
N LYS A 27 12.73 4.44 15.77
CA LYS A 27 12.97 4.79 14.35
C LYS A 27 12.85 3.57 13.42
N GLU A 28 13.31 2.40 13.85
CA GLU A 28 13.16 1.15 13.08
C GLU A 28 11.70 0.67 13.01
N GLU A 29 10.93 0.85 14.09
CA GLU A 29 9.52 0.46 14.13
C GLU A 29 8.64 1.27 13.16
N PHE A 30 8.99 2.54 12.92
CA PHE A 30 8.30 3.43 11.97
C PHE A 30 9.01 3.57 10.62
N ALA A 31 10.13 2.87 10.40
CA ALA A 31 10.81 2.88 9.11
C ALA A 31 9.91 2.23 8.04
N PRO A 32 9.91 2.75 6.79
CA PRO A 32 9.22 2.09 5.71
C PRO A 32 9.77 0.67 5.54
N LYS A 33 8.90 -0.33 5.66
CA LYS A 33 9.30 -1.74 5.53
C LYS A 33 9.36 -2.09 4.06
N GLU A 34 10.53 -2.48 3.58
CA GLU A 34 10.63 -3.03 2.23
C GLU A 34 9.93 -4.39 2.18
N LYS A 35 9.14 -4.62 1.12
CA LYS A 35 8.46 -5.88 0.87
C LYS A 35 8.43 -6.12 -0.63
N TYR A 36 8.87 -7.32 -1.05
CA TYR A 36 9.07 -7.64 -2.46
C TYR A 36 9.94 -6.55 -3.13
N CYS A 37 9.55 -6.04 -4.31
CA CYS A 37 10.29 -4.98 -5.00
C CYS A 37 9.90 -3.54 -4.60
N GLY A 38 9.13 -3.35 -3.51
CA GLY A 38 8.65 -2.02 -3.11
C GLY A 38 8.67 -1.80 -1.60
N VAL A 39 7.87 -0.83 -1.18
CA VAL A 39 7.70 -0.43 0.22
C VAL A 39 6.28 -0.74 0.67
N GLU A 40 6.12 -1.35 1.83
CA GLU A 40 4.82 -1.66 2.40
C GLU A 40 4.01 -0.37 2.67
N LEU A 41 2.75 -0.37 2.25
CA LEU A 41 1.80 0.68 2.57
C LEU A 41 1.44 0.61 4.05
N THR A 42 1.36 1.76 4.70
CA THR A 42 0.81 1.85 6.05
C THR A 42 -0.67 1.46 6.06
N GLY A 43 -1.19 1.05 7.23
CA GLY A 43 -2.61 0.73 7.37
C GLY A 43 -3.54 1.89 6.97
N PHE A 44 -3.15 3.13 7.23
CA PHE A 44 -3.90 4.32 6.81
C PHE A 44 -3.91 4.48 5.29
N GLU A 45 -2.77 4.32 4.62
CA GLU A 45 -2.70 4.39 3.15
C GLU A 45 -3.56 3.31 2.49
N VAL A 46 -3.58 2.10 3.06
CA VAL A 46 -4.45 1.02 2.57
C VAL A 46 -5.93 1.40 2.71
N LEU A 47 -6.34 1.98 3.84
CA LEU A 47 -7.72 2.44 4.06
C LEU A 47 -8.12 3.56 3.09
N ASP A 48 -7.22 4.51 2.85
CA ASP A 48 -7.45 5.60 1.90
C ASP A 48 -7.63 5.07 0.48
N LEU A 49 -6.78 4.14 0.03
CA LEU A 49 -6.91 3.50 -1.28
C LEU A 49 -8.21 2.71 -1.40
N LYS A 50 -8.63 1.99 -0.35
CA LYS A 50 -9.94 1.32 -0.31
C LYS A 50 -11.09 2.31 -0.46
N ASN A 51 -11.00 3.48 0.16
CA ASN A 51 -12.01 4.52 0.04
C ASN A 51 -12.05 5.11 -1.39
N VAL A 52 -10.88 5.36 -1.99
CA VAL A 52 -10.80 5.81 -3.41
C VAL A 52 -11.45 4.78 -4.33
N MET A 53 -11.14 3.49 -4.16
CA MET A 53 -11.73 2.41 -4.95
C MET A 53 -13.26 2.33 -4.81
N LYS A 54 -13.80 2.50 -3.59
CA LYS A 54 -15.26 2.51 -3.35
C LYS A 54 -15.98 3.67 -4.04
N ASN A 55 -15.33 4.80 -4.19
CA ASN A 55 -15.92 5.99 -4.80
C ASN A 55 -15.92 5.95 -6.35
N GLN A 56 -15.58 4.79 -6.94
CA GLN A 56 -15.69 4.47 -8.37
C GLN A 56 -15.23 5.61 -9.30
N VAL A 57 -13.94 5.93 -9.25
CA VAL A 57 -13.37 6.87 -10.23
C VAL A 57 -13.48 6.24 -11.62
N PRO A 58 -14.19 6.88 -12.58
CA PRO A 58 -14.29 6.36 -13.93
C PRO A 58 -12.90 6.33 -14.56
N VAL A 59 -12.52 5.15 -15.05
CA VAL A 59 -11.27 4.92 -15.77
C VAL A 59 -11.51 5.13 -17.26
N SER A 60 -10.52 5.63 -17.99
CA SER A 60 -10.67 5.86 -19.42
C SER A 60 -10.61 4.55 -20.22
N ALA A 61 -11.13 4.54 -21.45
CA ALA A 61 -10.99 3.38 -22.34
C ALA A 61 -9.52 3.00 -22.61
N ALA A 62 -8.61 3.99 -22.60
CA ALA A 62 -7.17 3.74 -22.69
C ALA A 62 -6.64 3.00 -21.46
N ASP A 63 -7.20 3.27 -20.28
CA ASP A 63 -6.84 2.58 -19.04
C ASP A 63 -7.36 1.16 -19.02
N GLU A 64 -8.56 0.91 -19.56
CA GLU A 64 -9.11 -0.43 -19.72
C GLU A 64 -8.24 -1.27 -20.67
N ALA A 65 -7.84 -0.70 -21.81
CA ALA A 65 -6.95 -1.38 -22.76
C ALA A 65 -5.57 -1.67 -22.14
N LEU A 66 -5.01 -0.71 -21.40
CA LEU A 66 -3.76 -0.92 -20.66
C LEU A 66 -3.92 -2.00 -19.60
N ASN A 67 -5.02 -1.99 -18.85
CA ASN A 67 -5.32 -2.98 -17.82
C ASN A 67 -5.36 -4.40 -18.41
N GLN A 68 -6.05 -4.59 -19.54
CA GLN A 68 -6.09 -5.89 -20.24
C GLN A 68 -4.69 -6.34 -20.69
N LYS A 69 -3.89 -5.43 -21.25
CA LYS A 69 -2.51 -5.74 -21.64
C LYS A 69 -1.65 -6.19 -20.45
N LEU A 70 -1.80 -5.52 -19.30
CA LEU A 70 -1.06 -5.85 -18.09
C LEU A 70 -1.50 -7.21 -17.52
N VAL A 71 -2.81 -7.49 -17.47
CA VAL A 71 -3.34 -8.81 -17.06
C VAL A 71 -2.79 -9.92 -17.95
N ASN A 72 -2.87 -9.79 -19.27
CA ASN A 72 -2.36 -10.81 -20.19
C ASN A 72 -0.86 -11.09 -20.00
N HIS A 73 -0.08 -10.04 -19.71
CA HIS A 73 1.35 -10.21 -19.46
C HIS A 73 1.61 -10.87 -18.09
N ILE A 74 0.85 -10.50 -17.06
CA ILE A 74 0.91 -11.15 -15.75
C ILE A 74 0.53 -12.63 -15.84
N ASP A 75 -0.51 -12.97 -16.60
CA ASP A 75 -0.90 -14.36 -16.86
C ASP A 75 0.27 -15.11 -17.50
N THR A 76 0.92 -14.52 -18.51
CA THR A 76 2.11 -15.11 -19.13
C THR A 76 3.26 -15.29 -18.12
N LEU A 77 3.54 -14.28 -17.29
CA LEU A 77 4.59 -14.30 -16.26
C LEU A 77 4.34 -15.36 -15.17
N THR A 78 3.08 -15.71 -14.93
CA THR A 78 2.66 -16.71 -13.94
C THR A 78 2.36 -18.08 -14.56
N GLY A 79 2.63 -18.26 -15.86
CA GLY A 79 2.48 -19.53 -16.57
C GLY A 79 1.06 -19.83 -17.05
N GLY A 80 0.16 -18.85 -17.06
CA GLY A 80 -1.18 -18.89 -17.67
C GLY A 80 -2.19 -19.81 -16.98
N THR A 81 -1.86 -20.32 -15.80
CA THR A 81 -2.69 -21.27 -15.05
C THR A 81 -3.44 -20.63 -13.90
N GLN A 82 -3.05 -19.42 -13.50
CA GLN A 82 -3.64 -18.68 -12.38
C GLN A 82 -4.71 -17.72 -12.89
N GLN A 83 -5.83 -17.60 -12.19
CA GLN A 83 -6.79 -16.53 -12.47
C GLN A 83 -6.31 -15.24 -11.80
N ILE A 84 -5.57 -14.41 -12.55
CA ILE A 84 -5.19 -13.08 -12.07
C ILE A 84 -6.17 -12.04 -12.60
N GLY A 85 -6.92 -11.43 -11.69
CA GLY A 85 -7.69 -10.22 -11.96
C GLY A 85 -6.85 -8.98 -11.64
N MET A 86 -6.96 -7.93 -12.44
CA MET A 86 -6.39 -6.63 -12.10
C MET A 86 -7.33 -5.51 -12.54
N ARG A 87 -7.29 -4.39 -11.81
CA ARG A 87 -7.90 -3.14 -12.25
C ARG A 87 -7.09 -1.93 -11.81
N ILE A 88 -6.86 -1.01 -12.72
CA ILE A 88 -6.52 0.37 -12.41
C ILE A 88 -7.78 1.06 -11.89
N PHE A 89 -7.75 1.53 -10.64
CA PHE A 89 -8.88 2.25 -10.02
C PHE A 89 -8.59 3.73 -9.80
N TYR A 90 -7.35 4.16 -9.99
CA TYR A 90 -6.95 5.55 -9.97
C TYR A 90 -5.73 5.75 -10.85
N LYS A 91 -5.74 6.78 -11.69
CA LYS A 91 -4.55 7.23 -12.42
C LYS A 91 -4.61 8.73 -12.67
N ASP A 92 -3.50 9.40 -12.43
CA ASP A 92 -3.21 10.75 -12.93
C ASP A 92 -1.82 10.77 -13.58
N LYS A 93 -1.28 11.97 -13.83
CA LYS A 93 0.05 12.15 -14.44
C LYS A 93 1.22 11.70 -13.55
N ASP A 94 1.03 11.69 -12.23
CA ASP A 94 2.09 11.48 -11.25
C ASP A 94 2.00 10.08 -10.62
N LYS A 95 0.78 9.55 -10.46
CA LYS A 95 0.52 8.29 -9.75
C LYS A 95 -0.54 7.41 -10.39
N VAL A 96 -0.40 6.10 -10.16
CA VAL A 96 -1.38 5.08 -10.48
C VAL A 96 -1.60 4.15 -9.28
N SER A 97 -2.85 3.78 -9.03
CA SER A 97 -3.20 2.79 -8.02
C SER A 97 -4.00 1.65 -8.67
N MET A 98 -3.54 0.44 -8.38
CA MET A 98 -4.04 -0.81 -8.95
C MET A 98 -4.45 -1.74 -7.83
N TYR A 99 -5.52 -2.50 -8.04
CA TYR A 99 -5.75 -3.70 -7.27
C TYR A 99 -5.51 -4.92 -8.14
N VAL A 100 -5.00 -5.97 -7.52
CA VAL A 100 -4.78 -7.29 -8.11
C VAL A 100 -5.56 -8.30 -7.26
N GLN A 101 -6.16 -9.28 -7.90
CA GLN A 101 -6.80 -10.42 -7.28
C GLN A 101 -6.13 -11.67 -7.83
N GLY A 102 -5.61 -12.53 -6.96
CA GLY A 102 -4.91 -13.73 -7.38
C GLY A 102 -4.75 -14.75 -6.25
N PRO A 103 -3.96 -15.82 -6.46
CA PRO A 103 -3.76 -16.84 -5.45
C PRO A 103 -2.99 -16.29 -4.25
N ASP A 104 -3.23 -16.88 -3.09
CA ASP A 104 -2.47 -16.66 -1.85
C ASP A 104 -1.14 -17.45 -1.91
N ASP A 105 -0.32 -17.13 -2.90
CA ASP A 105 1.00 -17.70 -3.11
C ASP A 105 2.03 -16.56 -3.10
N ALA A 106 3.01 -16.67 -2.20
CA ALA A 106 4.00 -15.61 -1.99
C ALA A 106 4.88 -15.36 -3.22
N ALA A 107 5.23 -16.42 -3.98
CA ALA A 107 6.08 -16.30 -5.15
C ALA A 107 5.33 -15.68 -6.34
N VAL A 108 4.05 -16.02 -6.51
CA VAL A 108 3.16 -15.35 -7.49
C VAL A 108 2.97 -13.89 -7.10
N THR A 109 2.64 -13.61 -5.84
CA THR A 109 2.44 -12.24 -5.34
C THR A 109 3.70 -11.40 -5.57
N GLU A 110 4.88 -11.91 -5.24
CA GLU A 110 6.16 -11.25 -5.49
C GLU A 110 6.36 -10.93 -6.96
N LYS A 111 6.22 -11.92 -7.84
CA LYS A 111 6.39 -11.73 -9.29
C LYS A 111 5.46 -10.64 -9.83
N VAL A 112 4.18 -10.68 -9.46
CA VAL A 112 3.20 -9.71 -9.94
C VAL A 112 3.50 -8.32 -9.41
N CYS A 113 3.75 -8.18 -8.12
CA CYS A 113 4.08 -6.90 -7.51
C CYS A 113 5.37 -6.30 -8.08
N CYS A 114 6.40 -7.12 -8.28
CA CYS A 114 7.66 -6.68 -8.87
C CYS A 114 7.51 -6.20 -10.32
N TYR A 115 6.74 -6.92 -11.14
CA TYR A 115 6.41 -6.48 -12.50
C TYR A 115 5.69 -5.13 -12.50
N LEU A 116 4.63 -4.99 -11.70
CA LEU A 116 3.82 -3.76 -11.66
C LEU A 116 4.59 -2.54 -11.10
N LEU A 117 5.53 -2.77 -10.19
CA LEU A 117 6.38 -1.72 -9.62
C LEU A 117 7.69 -1.51 -10.41
N GLY A 118 7.98 -2.36 -11.40
CA GLY A 118 9.24 -2.39 -12.13
C GLY A 118 9.40 -1.28 -13.17
N SER A 119 10.64 -0.91 -13.48
CA SER A 119 10.95 0.18 -14.41
C SER A 119 10.54 -0.08 -15.86
N GLU A 120 10.25 -1.34 -16.21
CA GLU A 120 9.77 -1.72 -17.55
C GLU A 120 8.42 -1.08 -17.93
N LEU A 121 7.66 -0.62 -16.93
CA LEU A 121 6.40 0.07 -17.13
C LEU A 121 6.51 1.59 -17.08
N ASP A 122 7.71 2.17 -16.93
CA ASP A 122 7.89 3.63 -16.79
C ASP A 122 7.41 4.43 -18.01
N SER A 123 7.38 3.80 -19.19
CA SER A 123 6.84 4.43 -20.41
C SER A 123 5.31 4.33 -20.52
N GLN A 124 4.67 3.53 -19.68
CA GLN A 124 3.23 3.21 -19.74
C GLN A 124 2.46 3.70 -18.50
N LEU A 125 3.13 3.74 -17.35
CA LEU A 125 2.57 4.07 -16.07
C LEU A 125 3.39 5.16 -15.38
N PRO A 126 2.75 6.05 -14.61
CA PRO A 126 3.45 6.96 -13.72
C PRO A 126 4.42 6.24 -12.78
N LYS A 127 5.45 6.95 -12.33
CA LYS A 127 6.48 6.39 -11.44
C LYS A 127 5.95 6.05 -10.06
N GLN A 128 5.01 6.84 -9.54
CA GLN A 128 4.39 6.53 -8.25
C GLN A 128 3.31 5.47 -8.47
N ARG A 129 3.52 4.29 -7.91
CA ARG A 129 2.62 3.16 -8.12
C ARG A 129 2.22 2.57 -6.79
N ASN A 130 0.93 2.33 -6.61
CA ASN A 130 0.39 1.59 -5.47
C ASN A 130 -0.28 0.32 -5.98
N VAL A 131 0.01 -0.81 -5.34
CA VAL A 131 -0.59 -2.11 -5.63
C VAL A 131 -1.22 -2.65 -4.35
N LEU A 132 -2.52 -2.91 -4.41
CA LEU A 132 -3.23 -3.71 -3.41
C LEU A 132 -3.48 -5.11 -3.98
N TYR A 133 -2.75 -6.09 -3.49
CA TYR A 133 -2.92 -7.49 -3.86
C TYR A 133 -3.86 -8.19 -2.89
N TYR A 134 -4.95 -8.73 -3.42
CA TYR A 134 -5.97 -9.47 -2.71
C TYR A 134 -5.91 -10.95 -3.08
N THR A 135 -6.35 -11.80 -2.15
CA THR A 135 -6.69 -13.18 -2.51
C THR A 135 -7.92 -13.20 -3.41
N GLU A 136 -8.17 -14.34 -4.06
CA GLU A 136 -9.39 -14.60 -4.83
C GLU A 136 -10.70 -14.31 -4.09
N LYS A 137 -10.69 -14.30 -2.75
CA LYS A 137 -11.87 -13.98 -1.93
C LYS A 137 -12.12 -12.47 -1.75
N SER A 138 -11.35 -11.61 -2.42
CA SER A 138 -11.43 -10.12 -2.43
C SER A 138 -11.36 -9.38 -1.08
N ASP A 139 -11.45 -10.09 0.03
CA ASP A 139 -11.62 -9.50 1.36
C ASP A 139 -10.29 -9.43 2.13
N ASN A 140 -9.31 -10.26 1.73
CA ASN A 140 -8.01 -10.36 2.38
C ASN A 140 -6.91 -9.75 1.51
N ILE A 141 -6.27 -8.70 2.03
CA ILE A 141 -5.06 -8.13 1.42
C ILE A 141 -3.87 -9.00 1.80
N VAL A 142 -3.20 -9.54 0.79
CA VAL A 142 -1.93 -10.28 0.92
C VAL A 142 -0.75 -9.31 0.92
N ALA A 143 -0.86 -8.23 0.15
CA ALA A 143 0.15 -7.18 0.09
C ALA A 143 -0.44 -5.82 -0.28
N GLY A 144 -0.03 -4.78 0.45
CA GLY A 144 -0.20 -3.38 0.03
C GLY A 144 1.19 -2.79 -0.15
N ILE A 145 1.58 -2.48 -1.38
CA ILE A 145 2.96 -2.09 -1.69
C ILE A 145 2.94 -0.87 -2.60
N LYS A 146 3.90 0.04 -2.40
CA LYS A 146 4.18 1.15 -3.29
C LYS A 146 5.59 1.11 -3.87
N SER A 147 5.75 1.80 -5.00
CA SER A 147 7.06 2.08 -5.60
C SER A 147 8.01 2.74 -4.58
N LYS A 148 9.31 2.47 -4.72
CA LYS A 148 10.37 3.10 -3.93
C LYS A 148 10.54 4.58 -4.27
#